data_AF-A0A919NCQ4-F1
#
_entry.id   AF-A0A919NCQ4-F1
#
_cell.length_a   1.000
_cell.length_b   1.000
_cell.length_c   1.000
_cell.angle_alpha   90.00
_cell.angle_beta   90.00
_cell.angle_gamma   90.00
#
_symmetry.space_group_name_H-M   'P 1'
#
loop_
_entity.id
_entity.type
_entity.pdbx_description
1 polymer ?
#
loop_
_entity_poly.entity_id
_entity_poly.type
_entity_poly.pdbx_seq_one_letter_code
_entity_poly.pdbx_strand_id
1 'polypeptide(L)'
;MWLRSQIAGLLWGGFMYLFAADEPHTVTQAAVYLAGGMVFGLAFWWLTRSQERRLFGDLSDAERATATAAVRAGRRPEDPRLRDAATRLARRWTRRGTRPAYHVIVFVFFLLLSIYVAIDVTPWSWFGVVFWPLAGWLSWRTERGQRLAAERFLS
;
A
#
# COMPACT_ATOMS: atom_id res chain seq x y z
N MET A 1 8.37 -6.53 -7.69
CA MET A 1 7.13 -5.82 -7.30
C MET A 1 5.89 -6.33 -8.02
N TRP A 2 5.93 -6.54 -9.33
CA TRP A 2 4.79 -7.05 -10.12
C TRP A 2 4.12 -8.30 -9.51
N LEU A 3 4.91 -9.32 -9.17
CA LEU A 3 4.39 -10.55 -8.54
C LEU A 3 3.65 -10.28 -7.21
N ARG A 4 4.13 -9.34 -6.39
CA ARG A 4 3.47 -8.99 -5.12
C ARG A 4 2.15 -8.26 -5.33
N SER A 5 2.07 -7.39 -6.35
CA SER A 5 0.83 -6.71 -6.72
C SER A 5 -0.20 -7.68 -7.31
N GLN A 6 0.24 -8.68 -8.07
CA GLN A 6 -0.63 -9.73 -8.60
C GLN A 6 -1.13 -10.65 -7.49
N ILE A 7 -0.28 -11.05 -6.54
CA ILE A 7 -0.71 -11.81 -5.36
C ILE A 7 -1.73 -11.01 -4.55
N ALA A 8 -1.48 -9.72 -4.30
CA ALA A 8 -2.44 -8.85 -3.61
C ALA A 8 -3.77 -8.72 -4.38
N GLY A 9 -3.72 -8.57 -5.70
CA GLY A 9 -4.89 -8.52 -6.56
C GLY A 9 -5.69 -9.82 -6.58
N LEU A 10 -5.02 -10.97 -6.64
CA LEU A 10 -5.65 -12.29 -6.57
C LEU A 10 -6.29 -12.54 -5.20
N LEU A 11 -5.61 -12.19 -4.12
CA LEU A 11 -6.17 -12.27 -2.77
C LEU A 11 -7.39 -11.36 -2.63
N TRP A 12 -7.36 -10.16 -3.23
CA TRP A 12 -8.51 -9.27 -3.28
C TRP A 12 -9.66 -9.84 -4.13
N GLY A 13 -9.38 -10.41 -5.30
CA GLY A 13 -10.38 -11.07 -6.13
C GLY A 13 -11.02 -12.27 -5.44
N GLY A 14 -10.21 -13.12 -4.81
CA GLY A 14 -10.70 -14.24 -4.00
C GLY A 14 -11.52 -13.79 -2.80
N PHE A 15 -11.11 -12.69 -2.13
CA PHE A 15 -11.91 -12.05 -1.09
C PHE A 15 -13.27 -11.58 -1.65
N MET A 16 -13.29 -10.85 -2.76
CA MET A 16 -14.55 -10.38 -3.37
C MET A 16 -15.47 -11.54 -3.79
N TYR A 17 -14.92 -12.66 -4.27
CA TYR A 17 -15.69 -13.87 -4.60
C TYR A 17 -16.37 -14.48 -3.37
N LEU A 18 -15.64 -14.61 -2.26
CA LEU A 18 -16.18 -15.15 -1.01
C LEU A 18 -17.25 -14.24 -0.38
N PHE A 19 -17.28 -12.97 -0.77
CA PHE A 19 -18.17 -11.93 -0.22
C PHE A 19 -19.30 -11.53 -1.18
N ALA A 20 -19.39 -12.13 -2.36
CA ALA A 20 -20.51 -11.94 -3.28
C ALA A 20 -21.75 -12.66 -2.71
N ALA A 21 -22.56 -11.89 -1.96
CA ALA A 21 -23.45 -12.41 -0.92
C ALA A 21 -24.78 -13.05 -1.38
N ASP A 22 -25.11 -13.14 -2.67
CA ASP A 22 -26.49 -13.47 -3.08
C ASP A 22 -26.64 -14.53 -4.18
N GLU A 23 -25.56 -15.13 -4.67
CA GLU A 23 -25.65 -16.16 -5.72
C GLU A 23 -24.92 -17.46 -5.35
N PRO A 24 -25.42 -18.63 -5.81
CA PRO A 24 -24.68 -19.87 -5.67
C PRO A 24 -23.30 -19.69 -6.30
N HIS A 25 -22.27 -19.92 -5.48
CA HIS A 25 -20.88 -19.80 -5.89
C HIS A 25 -20.60 -20.70 -7.10
N THR A 26 -20.58 -20.10 -8.30
CA THR A 26 -20.24 -20.81 -9.53
C THR A 26 -18.76 -20.67 -9.85
N VAL A 27 -18.22 -21.65 -10.58
CA VAL A 27 -16.86 -21.59 -11.12
C VAL A 27 -16.68 -20.36 -12.03
N THR A 28 -17.72 -19.98 -12.77
CA THR A 28 -17.72 -18.81 -13.64
C THR A 28 -17.57 -17.50 -12.85
N GLN A 29 -18.29 -17.34 -11.75
CA GLN A 29 -18.09 -16.18 -10.86
C GLN A 29 -16.68 -16.16 -10.27
N ALA A 30 -16.17 -17.30 -9.80
CA ALA A 30 -14.80 -17.39 -9.28
C ALA A 30 -13.79 -16.87 -10.31
N ALA A 31 -13.91 -17.30 -11.56
CA ALA A 31 -13.07 -16.85 -12.65
C ALA A 31 -13.19 -15.34 -12.91
N VAL A 32 -14.40 -14.79 -12.88
CA VAL A 32 -14.65 -13.34 -13.06
C VAL A 32 -14.01 -12.52 -11.94
N TYR A 33 -14.18 -12.93 -10.67
CA TYR A 33 -13.62 -12.22 -9.53
C TYR A 33 -12.10 -12.32 -9.45
N LEU A 34 -11.52 -13.49 -9.78
CA LEU A 34 -10.07 -13.65 -9.89
C LEU A 34 -9.49 -12.82 -11.04
N ALA A 35 -10.16 -12.79 -12.20
CA ALA A 35 -9.78 -11.94 -13.32
C ALA A 35 -9.85 -10.45 -12.95
N GLY A 36 -10.94 -10.01 -12.29
CA GLY A 36 -11.08 -8.66 -11.76
C GLY A 36 -9.99 -8.30 -10.75
N GLY A 37 -9.65 -9.24 -9.86
CA GLY A 37 -8.54 -9.12 -8.93
C GLY A 37 -7.18 -8.95 -9.62
N MET A 38 -6.90 -9.72 -10.68
CA MET A 38 -5.67 -9.57 -11.47
C MET A 38 -5.62 -8.23 -12.21
N VAL A 39 -6.74 -7.78 -12.78
CA VAL A 39 -6.85 -6.45 -13.42
C VAL A 39 -6.59 -5.34 -12.40
N PHE A 40 -7.17 -5.45 -11.20
CA PHE A 40 -6.90 -4.54 -10.10
C PHE A 40 -5.42 -4.56 -9.68
N GLY A 41 -4.83 -5.74 -9.53
CA GLY A 41 -3.41 -5.90 -9.21
C GLY A 41 -2.49 -5.26 -10.26
N LEU A 42 -2.85 -5.38 -11.54
CA LEU A 42 -2.14 -4.74 -12.65
C LEU A 42 -2.28 -3.22 -12.62
N ALA A 43 -3.49 -2.69 -12.42
CA ALA A 43 -3.73 -1.27 -12.30
C ALA A 43 -2.97 -0.67 -11.11
N PHE A 44 -2.98 -1.35 -9.97
CA PHE A 44 -2.24 -0.97 -8.77
C PHE A 44 -0.72 -0.99 -9.00
N TRP A 45 -0.21 -2.02 -9.68
CA TRP A 45 1.21 -2.08 -10.09
C TRP A 45 1.58 -0.92 -11.02
N TRP A 46 0.73 -0.59 -11.99
CA TRP A 46 0.99 0.50 -12.93
C TRP A 46 1.01 1.85 -12.21
N LEU A 47 0.05 2.09 -11.31
CA LEU A 47 -0.03 3.31 -10.52
C LEU A 47 1.19 3.46 -9.61
N THR A 48 1.57 2.39 -8.91
CA THR A 48 2.75 2.40 -8.01
C THR A 48 4.04 2.59 -8.80
N ARG A 49 4.21 1.91 -9.94
CA ARG A 49 5.37 2.07 -10.82
C ARG A 49 5.46 3.47 -11.41
N SER A 50 4.34 4.08 -11.79
CA SER A 50 4.28 5.46 -12.28
C SER A 50 4.72 6.46 -11.19
N GLN A 51 4.23 6.26 -9.96
CA GLN A 51 4.61 7.06 -8.79
C GLN A 51 6.10 6.92 -8.44
N GLU A 52 6.67 5.72 -8.57
CA GLU A 52 8.09 5.45 -8.34
C GLU A 52 8.97 6.09 -9.41
N ARG A 53 8.60 5.97 -10.69
CA ARG A 53 9.32 6.63 -11.80
C ARG A 53 9.36 8.15 -11.61
N ARG A 54 8.26 8.76 -11.17
CA ARG A 54 8.24 10.21 -10.86
C ARG A 54 9.16 10.59 -9.69
N LEU A 55 9.41 9.66 -8.77
CA LEU A 55 10.20 9.93 -7.56
C LEU A 55 11.69 9.70 -7.77
N PHE A 56 12.04 8.58 -8.39
CA PHE A 56 13.41 8.13 -8.58
C PHE A 56 13.96 8.36 -9.99
N GLY A 57 13.13 8.73 -10.96
CA GLY A 57 13.54 8.90 -12.36
C GLY A 57 14.10 7.60 -12.94
N ASP A 58 15.22 7.72 -13.64
CA ASP A 58 15.89 6.64 -14.37
C ASP A 58 16.88 5.84 -13.52
N LEU A 59 16.88 6.02 -12.20
CA LEU A 59 17.72 5.22 -11.31
C LEU A 59 17.38 3.74 -11.41
N SER A 60 18.42 2.90 -11.43
CA SER A 60 18.31 1.45 -11.33
C SER A 60 17.74 1.02 -9.96
N ASP A 61 17.24 -0.21 -9.87
CA ASP A 61 16.66 -0.71 -8.61
C ASP A 61 17.68 -0.78 -7.47
N ALA A 62 18.96 -1.03 -7.78
CA ALA A 62 20.05 -1.00 -6.80
C ALA A 62 20.30 0.42 -6.27
N GLU A 63 20.35 1.42 -7.17
CA GLU A 63 20.51 2.83 -6.80
C GLU A 63 19.32 3.34 -5.98
N ARG A 64 18.09 2.91 -6.32
CA ARG A 64 16.88 3.23 -5.53
C ARG A 64 16.96 2.67 -4.12
N ALA A 65 17.44 1.43 -3.97
CA ALA A 65 17.64 0.81 -2.68
C ALA A 65 18.69 1.59 -1.86
N THR A 66 19.81 1.98 -2.48
CA THR A 66 20.86 2.79 -1.85
C THR A 66 20.35 4.16 -1.42
N ALA A 67 19.61 4.88 -2.28
CA ALA A 67 19.02 6.17 -1.94
C ALA A 67 18.02 6.04 -0.78
N THR A 68 17.20 4.99 -0.79
CA THR A 68 16.24 4.73 0.30
C THR A 68 16.95 4.39 1.62
N ALA A 69 18.01 3.57 1.57
CA ALA A 69 18.82 3.22 2.73
C ALA A 69 19.53 4.45 3.31
N ALA A 70 20.04 5.34 2.45
CA ALA A 70 20.67 6.59 2.84
C ALA A 70 19.70 7.50 3.63
N VAL A 71 18.46 7.68 3.14
CA VAL A 71 17.43 8.44 3.88
C VAL A 71 17.10 7.78 5.23
N ARG A 72 16.96 6.44 5.27
CA ARG A 72 16.70 5.72 6.51
C ARG A 72 17.83 5.85 7.54
N ALA A 73 19.06 5.85 7.07
CA ALA A 73 20.25 5.99 7.92
C ALA A 73 20.57 7.45 8.28
N GLY A 74 19.90 8.43 7.68
CA GLY A 74 20.20 9.86 7.85
C GLY A 74 21.54 10.28 7.26
N ARG A 75 22.11 9.53 6.30
CA ARG A 75 23.42 9.85 5.69
C ARG A 75 23.22 10.38 4.28
N ARG A 76 23.89 11.49 3.93
CA ARG A 76 23.82 12.07 2.59
C ARG A 76 24.75 11.31 1.63
N PRO A 77 24.24 10.75 0.51
CA PRO A 77 25.09 10.12 -0.49
C PRO A 77 26.09 11.11 -1.11
N GLU A 78 27.29 10.63 -1.41
CA GLU A 78 28.32 11.42 -2.11
C GLU A 78 27.90 11.70 -3.56
N ASP A 79 27.38 10.69 -4.26
CA ASP A 79 26.86 10.82 -5.63
C ASP A 79 25.72 11.86 -5.71
N PRO A 80 25.87 12.92 -6.53
CA PRO A 80 24.84 13.94 -6.75
C PRO A 80 23.48 13.38 -7.16
N ARG A 81 23.43 12.33 -8.00
CA ARG A 81 22.17 11.75 -8.51
C ARG A 81 21.41 11.04 -7.40
N LEU A 82 22.13 10.26 -6.58
CA LEU A 82 21.56 9.58 -5.41
C LEU A 82 21.13 10.57 -4.34
N ARG A 83 21.90 11.64 -4.14
CA ARG A 83 21.58 12.70 -3.18
C ARG A 83 20.29 13.43 -3.54
N ASP A 84 20.10 13.76 -4.81
CA ASP A 84 18.89 14.42 -5.29
C ASP A 84 17.66 13.51 -5.16
N ALA A 85 17.79 12.23 -5.53
CA ALA A 85 16.73 11.24 -5.32
C ALA A 85 16.39 11.01 -3.83
N ALA A 86 17.40 10.89 -2.97
CA ALA A 86 17.22 10.80 -1.52
C ALA A 86 16.51 12.04 -0.95
N THR A 87 16.86 13.23 -1.45
CA THR A 87 16.22 14.49 -1.04
C THR A 87 14.76 14.56 -1.48
N ARG A 88 14.43 14.18 -2.72
CA ARG A 88 13.05 14.06 -3.19
C ARG A 88 12.24 13.07 -2.36
N LEU A 89 12.83 11.92 -2.03
CA LEU A 89 12.22 10.90 -1.19
C LEU A 89 11.94 11.43 0.23
N ALA A 90 12.93 12.06 0.88
CA ALA A 90 12.78 12.65 2.20
C ALA A 90 11.69 13.73 2.23
N ARG A 91 11.68 14.64 1.24
CA ARG A 91 10.62 15.66 1.10
C ARG A 91 9.24 15.06 0.90
N ARG A 92 9.14 13.94 0.17
CA ARG A 92 7.86 13.23 -0.01
C ARG A 92 7.39 12.58 1.29
N TRP A 93 8.29 11.98 2.07
CA TRP A 93 7.98 11.35 3.36
C TRP A 93 7.54 12.38 4.40
N THR A 94 8.18 13.55 4.45
CA THR A 94 7.73 14.65 5.33
C THR A 94 6.36 15.21 4.90
N ARG A 95 6.13 15.39 3.59
CA ARG A 95 4.83 15.87 3.07
C ARG A 95 3.68 14.88 3.21
N ARG A 96 3.93 13.56 3.18
CA ARG A 96 2.85 12.57 3.33
C ARG A 96 2.20 12.61 4.72
N GLY A 97 2.96 12.98 5.75
CA GLY A 97 2.48 13.07 7.13
C GLY A 97 1.47 14.18 7.41
N THR A 98 1.19 15.09 6.47
CA THR A 98 0.24 16.20 6.67
C THR A 98 -1.20 15.88 6.23
N ARG A 99 -1.46 14.69 5.66
CA ARG A 99 -2.83 14.21 5.33
C ARG A 99 -3.25 12.97 6.12
N PRO A 100 -3.11 12.93 7.46
CA PRO A 100 -3.49 11.77 8.26
C PRO A 100 -5.00 11.48 8.17
N ALA A 101 -5.83 12.52 8.00
CA ALA A 101 -7.28 12.40 7.98
C ALA A 101 -7.79 11.44 6.90
N TYR A 102 -7.25 11.47 5.68
CA TYR A 102 -7.72 10.60 4.60
C TYR A 102 -7.44 9.13 4.88
N HIS A 103 -6.27 8.78 5.40
CA HIS A 103 -5.95 7.39 5.74
C HIS A 103 -6.83 6.88 6.88
N VAL A 104 -7.03 7.69 7.92
CA VAL A 104 -7.91 7.35 9.04
C VAL A 104 -9.34 7.12 8.56
N ILE A 105 -9.87 8.03 7.72
CA ILE A 105 -11.22 7.89 7.14
C ILE A 105 -11.34 6.58 6.36
N VAL A 106 -10.36 6.25 5.52
CA VAL A 106 -10.37 5.00 4.74
C VAL A 106 -10.38 3.77 5.65
N PHE A 107 -9.48 3.69 6.64
CA PHE A 107 -9.44 2.55 7.57
C PHE A 107 -10.71 2.43 8.43
N VAL A 108 -11.25 3.56 8.91
CA VAL A 108 -12.50 3.57 9.69
C VAL A 108 -13.68 3.14 8.83
N PHE A 109 -13.78 3.63 7.60
CA PHE A 109 -14.82 3.23 6.67
C PHE A 109 -14.81 1.71 6.42
N PHE A 110 -13.65 1.14 6.11
CA PHE A 110 -13.52 -0.30 5.88
C PHE A 110 -13.74 -1.14 7.14
N LEU A 111 -13.38 -0.62 8.32
CA LEU A 111 -13.69 -1.25 9.59
C LEU A 111 -15.21 -1.32 9.81
N LEU A 112 -15.92 -0.20 9.66
CA LEU A 112 -17.38 -0.14 9.80
C LEU A 112 -18.08 -1.04 8.78
N LEU A 113 -17.61 -1.03 7.52
CA LEU A 113 -18.10 -1.93 6.49
C LEU A 113 -17.90 -3.40 6.88
N SER A 114 -16.73 -3.75 7.45
CA SER A 114 -16.47 -5.13 7.89
C SER A 114 -17.36 -5.54 9.06
N ILE A 115 -17.66 -4.62 9.99
CA ILE A 115 -18.60 -4.87 11.09
C ILE A 115 -20.02 -5.10 10.55
N TYR A 116 -20.49 -4.25 9.64
CA TYR A 116 -21.79 -4.40 8.99
C TYR A 116 -21.93 -5.78 8.32
N VAL A 117 -20.96 -6.16 7.49
CA VAL A 117 -20.95 -7.45 6.80
C VAL A 117 -20.80 -8.64 7.79
N ALA A 118 -20.09 -8.46 8.90
CA ALA A 118 -19.96 -9.50 9.93
C ALA A 118 -21.27 -9.79 10.68
N ILE A 119 -22.11 -8.78 10.84
CA ILE A 119 -23.42 -8.91 11.51
C ILE A 119 -24.44 -9.48 10.53
N ASP A 120 -24.50 -8.96 9.30
CA ASP A 120 -25.63 -9.20 8.38
C ASP A 120 -25.38 -10.28 7.33
N VAL A 121 -24.12 -10.65 7.03
CA VAL A 121 -23.80 -11.49 5.86
C VAL A 121 -23.01 -12.74 6.21
N THR A 122 -21.83 -12.61 6.81
CA THR A 122 -20.95 -13.77 7.02
C THR A 122 -20.02 -13.61 8.23
N PRO A 123 -19.99 -14.60 9.16
CA PRO A 123 -19.12 -14.57 10.34
C PRO A 123 -17.63 -14.46 10.02
N TRP A 124 -17.20 -14.88 8.83
CA TRP A 124 -15.79 -14.78 8.41
C TRP A 124 -15.31 -13.32 8.29
N SER A 125 -16.23 -12.37 8.14
CA SER A 125 -15.93 -10.93 8.07
C SER A 125 -15.35 -10.36 9.36
N TRP A 126 -15.47 -11.07 10.49
CA TRP A 126 -14.77 -10.71 11.73
C TRP A 126 -13.25 -10.66 11.53
N PHE A 127 -12.69 -11.38 10.56
CA PHE A 127 -11.30 -11.22 10.15
C PHE A 127 -10.99 -9.78 9.71
N GLY A 128 -11.87 -9.16 8.91
CA GLY A 128 -11.74 -7.77 8.49
C GLY A 128 -11.71 -6.80 9.67
N VAL A 129 -12.57 -7.03 10.67
CA VAL A 129 -12.64 -6.21 11.89
C VAL A 129 -11.31 -6.19 12.65
N VAL A 130 -10.57 -7.30 12.67
CA VAL A 130 -9.23 -7.37 13.28
C VAL A 130 -8.15 -6.86 12.32
N PHE A 131 -8.27 -7.17 11.04
CA PHE A 131 -7.29 -6.85 10.01
C PHE A 131 -7.13 -5.33 9.81
N TRP A 132 -8.23 -4.57 9.71
CA TRP A 132 -8.16 -3.15 9.40
C TRP A 132 -7.47 -2.30 10.48
N PRO A 133 -7.76 -2.46 11.79
CA PRO A 133 -7.01 -1.81 12.85
C PRO A 133 -5.53 -2.19 12.85
N LEU A 134 -5.21 -3.47 12.63
CA LEU A 134 -3.83 -3.96 12.60
C LEU A 134 -3.06 -3.36 11.42
N ALA A 135 -3.65 -3.39 10.22
CA ALA A 135 -3.08 -2.79 9.02
C ALA A 135 -2.92 -1.28 9.16
N GLY A 136 -3.91 -0.59 9.72
CA GLY A 136 -3.86 0.85 10.02
C GLY A 136 -2.73 1.19 11.00
N TRP A 137 -2.57 0.42 12.08
CA TRP A 137 -1.51 0.60 13.05
C TRP A 137 -0.11 0.36 12.45
N LEU A 138 0.07 -0.71 11.67
CA LEU A 138 1.31 -1.01 10.96
C LEU A 138 1.66 0.07 9.93
N SER A 139 0.67 0.56 9.19
CA SER A 139 0.83 1.66 8.24
C SER A 139 1.29 2.93 8.96
N TRP A 140 0.59 3.32 10.03
CA TRP A 140 0.95 4.49 10.83
C TRP A 140 2.36 4.41 11.42
N ARG A 141 2.75 3.25 11.97
CA ARG A 141 4.12 3.05 12.49
C ARG A 141 5.17 3.19 11.39
N THR A 142 4.91 2.62 10.23
CA THR A 142 5.82 2.68 9.08
C THR A 142 5.98 4.11 8.59
N GLU A 143 4.87 4.85 8.44
CA GLU A 143 4.88 6.26 8.05
C GLU A 143 5.59 7.15 9.07
N ARG A 144 5.34 6.95 10.36
CA ARG A 144 6.02 7.68 11.44
C ARG A 144 7.53 7.45 11.40
N GLY A 145 7.97 6.20 11.22
CA GLY A 145 9.39 5.87 11.10
C GLY A 145 10.05 6.51 9.86
N GLN A 146 9.37 6.46 8.71
CA GLN A 146 9.82 7.12 7.48
C GLN A 146 9.94 8.63 7.66
N ARG A 147 8.96 9.26 8.32
CA ARG A 147 8.98 10.70 8.60
C ARG A 147 10.16 11.10 9.48
N LEU A 148 10.37 10.41 10.60
CA LEU A 148 11.48 10.70 11.51
C LEU A 148 12.84 10.48 10.83
N ALA A 149 12.96 9.48 9.95
CA ALA A 149 14.16 9.30 9.15
C ALA A 149 14.36 10.45 8.15
N ALA A 150 13.30 10.88 7.47
CA ALA A 150 13.35 12.00 6.54
C ALA A 150 13.68 13.34 7.22
N GLU A 151 13.11 13.61 8.40
CA GLU A 151 13.42 14.81 9.20
C GLU A 151 14.91 14.83 9.59
N ARG A 152 15.45 13.70 10.07
CA ARG A 152 16.90 13.56 10.38
C ARG A 152 17.81 13.71 9.17
N PHE A 153 17.36 13.28 7.99
CA PHE A 153 18.14 13.43 6.76
C PHE A 153 18.18 14.88 6.24
N LEU A 154 17.12 15.65 6.50
CA LEU A 154 16.95 17.02 6.02
C LEU A 154 17.49 18.08 6.98
N SER A 155 17.63 17.79 8.27
CA SER A 155 18.44 18.59 9.20
C SER A 155 19.92 18.59 8.78
#